data_AF-A0A2W1N7L8-F1
#
_entry.id   AF-A0A2W1N7L8-F1
#
_cell.length_a   1.000
_cell.length_b   1.000
_cell.length_c   1.000
_cell.angle_alpha   90.00
_cell.angle_beta   90.00
_cell.angle_gamma   90.00
#
_symmetry.space_group_name_H-M   'P 1'
#
loop_
_entity.id
_entity.type
_entity.pdbx_description
1 polymer ?
#
loop_
_entity_poly.entity_id
_entity_poly.type
_entity_poly.pdbx_seq_one_letter_code
_entity_poly.pdbx_strand_id
1 'polypeptide(L)'
;MAKQKIRIRLKAYDHRVLDQSAEKIVDTAKRSGAGVSGPIPLPTEKQIITILRAVHKYKDSREQFEMRTHKRLIDIVNPTPQTVDALMRLDLPSGVDIEIKL
;
A
#
# COMPACT_ATOMS: atom_id res chain seq x y z
N MET A 1 8.40 -15.64 -24.36
CA MET A 1 9.36 -14.86 -23.54
C MET A 1 8.65 -14.43 -22.27
N ALA A 2 9.18 -14.80 -21.10
CA ALA A 2 8.54 -14.46 -19.82
C ALA A 2 8.49 -12.93 -19.68
N LYS A 3 7.28 -12.35 -19.70
CA LYS A 3 7.09 -10.93 -19.41
C LYS A 3 7.62 -10.67 -18.00
N GLN A 4 8.77 -10.04 -17.87
CA GLN A 4 9.24 -9.53 -16.58
C GLN A 4 8.17 -8.54 -16.08
N LYS A 5 7.63 -8.83 -14.89
CA LYS A 5 6.53 -8.08 -14.28
C LYS A 5 6.96 -7.66 -12.89
N ILE A 6 7.11 -6.36 -12.68
CA ILE A 6 7.38 -5.84 -11.35
C ILE A 6 6.04 -5.70 -10.64
N ARG A 7 5.91 -6.30 -9.45
CA ARG A 7 4.76 -6.11 -8.56
C ARG A 7 5.14 -5.23 -7.40
N ILE A 8 4.41 -4.16 -7.22
CA ILE A 8 4.58 -3.22 -6.12
C ILE A 8 3.39 -3.40 -5.18
N ARG A 9 3.65 -3.83 -3.95
CA ARG A 9 2.64 -3.89 -2.89
C ARG A 9 2.80 -2.68 -2.00
N LEU A 10 1.74 -1.91 -1.87
CA LEU A 10 1.65 -0.77 -0.99
C LEU A 10 0.81 -1.15 0.23
N LYS A 11 1.27 -0.81 1.43
CA LYS A 11 0.52 -0.97 2.68
C LYS A 11 0.54 0.34 3.46
N ALA A 12 -0.59 0.75 4.01
CA ALA A 12 -0.66 1.91 4.89
C ALA A 12 -1.84 1.80 5.86
N TYR A 13 -1.75 2.55 6.96
CA TYR A 13 -2.85 2.70 7.92
C TYR A 13 -3.86 3.77 7.47
N ASP A 14 -3.42 4.80 6.76
CA ASP A 14 -4.29 5.82 6.18
C ASP A 14 -4.48 5.56 4.68
N HIS A 15 -5.75 5.42 4.26
CA HIS A 15 -6.12 5.23 2.87
C HIS A 15 -5.88 6.48 2.00
N ARG A 16 -5.98 7.69 2.56
CA ARG A 16 -5.87 8.94 1.77
C ARG A 16 -4.45 9.11 1.24
N VAL A 17 -3.47 8.88 2.11
CA VAL A 17 -2.04 8.94 1.76
C VAL A 17 -1.67 7.82 0.80
N LEU A 18 -2.25 6.63 0.99
CA LEU A 18 -2.04 5.47 0.13
C LEU A 18 -2.54 5.70 -1.30
N ASP A 19 -3.77 6.22 -1.44
CA ASP A 19 -4.38 6.46 -2.75
C ASP A 19 -3.64 7.60 -3.49
N GLN A 20 -3.25 8.67 -2.80
CA GLN A 20 -2.41 9.73 -3.38
C GLN A 20 -1.04 9.20 -3.84
N SER A 21 -0.43 8.29 -3.07
CA SER A 21 0.86 7.68 -3.42
C SER A 21 0.72 6.75 -4.61
N ALA A 22 -0.35 5.97 -4.66
CA ALA A 22 -0.64 5.07 -5.76
C ALA A 22 -0.85 5.83 -7.07
N GLU A 23 -1.59 6.94 -7.05
CA GLU A 23 -1.76 7.83 -8.21
C GLU A 23 -0.41 8.39 -8.70
N LYS A 24 0.42 8.91 -7.80
CA LYS A 24 1.75 9.42 -8.15
C LYS A 24 2.63 8.35 -8.81
N ILE A 25 2.62 7.11 -8.29
CA ILE A 25 3.37 5.99 -8.87
C ILE A 25 2.86 5.67 -10.27
N VAL A 26 1.55 5.60 -10.45
CA VAL A 26 0.91 5.31 -11.73
C VAL A 26 1.23 6.39 -12.76
N ASP A 27 1.17 7.67 -12.39
CA ASP A 27 1.46 8.78 -13.30
C ASP A 27 2.94 8.85 -13.69
N THR A 28 3.82 8.45 -12.78
CA THR A 28 5.26 8.37 -13.06
C THR A 28 5.56 7.23 -14.01
N ALA A 29 4.98 6.05 -13.78
CA ALA A 29 5.15 4.89 -14.64
C ALA A 29 4.51 5.08 -16.03
N LYS A 30 3.41 5.83 -16.13
CA LYS A 30 2.84 6.26 -17.43
C LYS A 30 3.75 7.23 -18.16
N ARG A 31 4.35 8.21 -17.47
CA ARG A 31 5.30 9.16 -18.06
C ARG A 31 6.55 8.48 -18.61
N SER A 32 7.02 7.41 -17.98
CA SER A 32 8.16 6.63 -18.45
C SER A 32 7.81 5.60 -19.55
N GLY A 33 6.54 5.54 -19.98
CA GLY A 33 6.08 4.69 -21.08
C GLY A 33 5.91 3.22 -20.73
N ALA A 34 5.91 2.85 -19.44
CA ALA A 34 5.65 1.47 -19.01
C ALA A 34 4.15 1.17 -19.00
N GLY A 35 3.77 -0.06 -19.34
CA GLY A 35 2.39 -0.50 -19.24
C GLY A 35 2.01 -0.72 -17.78
N VAL A 36 1.08 0.07 -17.24
CA VAL A 36 0.66 -0.06 -15.83
C VAL A 36 -0.67 -0.77 -15.75
N SER A 37 -0.73 -1.85 -14.98
CA SER A 37 -1.98 -2.33 -14.42
C SER A 37 -2.28 -1.47 -13.20
N GLY A 38 -3.39 -0.70 -13.27
CA GLY A 38 -3.73 0.36 -12.32
C GLY A 38 -3.75 -0.09 -10.85
N PRO A 39 -3.96 0.84 -9.91
CA PRO A 39 -3.90 0.52 -8.49
C PRO A 39 -5.05 -0.42 -8.12
N ILE A 40 -4.76 -1.71 -7.97
CA ILE A 40 -5.72 -2.74 -7.62
C ILE A 40 -5.92 -2.69 -6.10
N PRO A 41 -7.12 -2.36 -5.61
CA PRO A 41 -7.40 -2.40 -4.19
C PRO A 41 -7.48 -3.84 -3.73
N LEU A 42 -6.61 -4.21 -2.79
CA LEU A 42 -6.71 -5.49 -2.09
C LEU A 42 -7.61 -5.32 -0.86
N PRO A 43 -8.25 -6.40 -0.39
CA PRO A 43 -9.03 -6.37 0.84
C PRO A 43 -8.22 -5.78 2.00
N THR A 44 -8.86 -4.87 2.73
CA THR A 44 -8.27 -4.25 3.93
C THR A 44 -8.29 -5.27 5.05
N GLU A 45 -7.14 -5.48 5.70
CA GLU A 45 -7.10 -6.30 6.90
C GLU A 45 -7.59 -5.48 8.08
N LYS A 46 -8.56 -6.02 8.80
CA LYS A 46 -9.14 -5.40 9.99
C LYS A 46 -8.87 -6.30 11.19
N GLN A 47 -8.09 -5.81 12.13
CA GLN A 47 -7.84 -6.47 13.41
C GLN A 47 -8.61 -5.72 14.50
N ILE A 48 -9.49 -6.43 15.21
CA ILE A 48 -10.28 -5.86 16.31
C ILE A 48 -9.69 -6.36 17.62
N ILE A 49 -9.32 -5.43 18.49
CA ILE A 49 -8.74 -5.72 19.81
C ILE A 49 -9.70 -5.15 20.86
N THR A 50 -10.15 -6.00 21.77
CA THR A 50 -11.00 -5.59 22.89
C THR A 50 -10.20 -5.62 24.17
N ILE A 51 -10.09 -4.49 24.85
CA ILE A 51 -9.40 -4.38 26.15
C ILE A 51 -10.37 -3.99 27.26
N LEU A 52 -10.02 -4.30 28.51
CA LEU A 52 -10.72 -3.78 29.67
C LEU A 52 -10.27 -2.35 29.92
N ARG A 53 -11.23 -1.45 30.15
CA ARG A 53 -10.92 -0.06 30.49
C ARG A 53 -10.44 0.09 31.93
N ALA A 54 -11.00 -0.72 32.84
CA ALA A 54 -10.65 -0.71 34.25
C ALA A 54 -9.54 -1.72 34.57
N VAL A 55 -8.63 -1.33 35.45
CA VAL A 55 -7.55 -2.22 35.95
C VAL A 55 -8.07 -3.32 36.90
N HIS A 56 -9.23 -3.14 37.54
CA HIS A 56 -9.81 -4.10 38.48
C HIS A 56 -11.35 -4.09 38.45
N LYS A 57 -11.95 -5.26 38.74
CA LYS A 57 -13.39 -5.53 38.99
C LYS A 57 -14.37 -5.39 37.80
N TYR A 58 -14.26 -4.37 36.95
CA TYR A 58 -15.31 -4.08 35.95
C TYR A 58 -15.10 -4.81 34.60
N LYS A 59 -15.71 -5.99 34.43
CA LYS A 59 -15.60 -6.82 33.21
C LYS A 59 -16.41 -6.32 32.01
N ASP A 60 -17.50 -5.60 32.27
CA ASP A 60 -18.44 -5.12 31.24
C ASP A 60 -18.01 -3.78 30.64
N SER A 61 -17.12 -3.04 31.33
CA SER A 61 -16.45 -1.86 30.78
C SER A 61 -15.31 -2.29 29.85
N ARG A 62 -15.68 -2.61 28.60
CA ARG A 62 -14.74 -2.97 27.53
C ARG A 62 -14.64 -1.85 26.50
N GLU A 63 -13.46 -1.70 25.95
CA GLU A 63 -13.19 -0.77 24.85
C GLU A 63 -12.70 -1.54 23.63
N GLN A 64 -13.24 -1.22 22.46
CA GLN A 64 -12.89 -1.86 21.21
C GLN A 64 -12.06 -0.90 20.37
N PHE A 65 -10.85 -1.35 20.04
CA PHE A 65 -9.97 -0.69 19.10
C PHE A 65 -9.90 -1.51 17.83
N GLU A 66 -9.68 -0.85 16.71
CA GLU A 66 -9.43 -1.51 15.44
C GLU A 66 -8.16 -0.96 14.80
N MET A 67 -7.38 -1.85 14.20
CA MET A 67 -6.29 -1.51 13.31
C MET A 67 -6.72 -1.92 11.90
N ARG A 68 -6.74 -0.94 10.98
CA ARG A 68 -7.04 -1.16 9.56
C ARG A 68 -5.76 -1.01 8.76
N THR A 69 -5.39 -2.05 8.02
CA THR A 69 -4.26 -2.02 7.10
C THR A 69 -4.78 -2.06 5.67
N HIS A 70 -4.72 -0.93 5.00
CA HIS A 70 -5.11 -0.79 3.60
C HIS A 70 -3.99 -1.27 2.69
N LYS A 71 -4.37 -2.03 1.66
CA LYS A 71 -3.43 -2.66 0.73
C LYS A 71 -3.78 -2.28 -0.70
N ARG A 72 -2.77 -1.91 -1.48
CA ARG A 72 -2.88 -1.73 -2.94
C ARG A 72 -1.81 -2.57 -3.63
N LEU A 73 -2.13 -3.05 -4.82
CA LEU A 73 -1.20 -3.74 -5.70
C LEU A 73 -1.10 -2.95 -7.00
N ILE A 74 0.11 -2.67 -7.45
CA ILE A 74 0.39 -2.09 -8.76
C ILE A 74 1.30 -3.06 -9.50
N ASP A 75 0.88 -3.47 -10.69
CA ASP A 75 1.67 -4.36 -11.54
C ASP A 75 2.17 -3.57 -12.76
N ILE A 76 3.48 -3.55 -12.97
CA ILE A 76 4.10 -2.92 -14.13
C ILE A 76 4.46 -4.00 -15.16
N VAL A 77 3.88 -3.87 -16.34
CA VAL A 77 4.09 -4.74 -17.50
C VAL A 77 5.15 -4.09 -18.40
N ASN A 78 6.21 -4.85 -18.70
CA ASN A 78 7.36 -4.40 -19.51
C ASN A 78 8.10 -3.21 -18.88
N PRO A 79 8.90 -3.44 -17.81
CA PRO A 79 9.68 -2.38 -17.20
C PRO A 79 10.78 -1.89 -18.15
N THR A 80 10.91 -0.57 -18.31
CA THR A 80 12.11 0.04 -18.90
C THR A 80 13.11 0.38 -17.79
N PRO A 81 14.43 0.38 -18.05
CA PRO A 81 15.43 0.78 -17.04
C PRO A 81 15.16 2.17 -16.46
N GLN A 82 14.72 3.09 -17.31
CA GLN A 82 14.30 4.44 -16.91
C GLN A 82 13.12 4.43 -15.93
N THR A 83 12.20 3.47 -16.04
CA THR A 83 11.08 3.31 -15.10
C THR A 83 11.56 2.82 -13.73
N VAL A 84 12.51 1.89 -13.67
CA VAL A 84 13.07 1.39 -12.40
C VAL A 84 13.76 2.51 -11.64
N ASP A 85 14.57 3.31 -12.34
CA ASP A 85 15.26 4.48 -11.77
C ASP A 85 14.29 5.57 -11.29
N ALA A 86 13.19 5.79 -12.01
CA ALA A 86 12.18 6.76 -11.63
C ALA A 86 11.39 6.33 -10.39
N LEU A 87 11.16 5.02 -10.22
CA LEU A 87 10.46 4.48 -9.04
C LEU A 87 11.33 4.53 -7.78
N MET A 88 12.64 4.32 -7.89
CA MET A 88 13.56 4.42 -6.75
C MET A 88 13.81 5.86 -6.30
N ARG A 89 13.68 6.83 -7.21
CA ARG A 89 13.84 8.27 -6.89
C ARG A 89 12.56 8.95 -6.40
N LEU A 90 11.43 8.23 -6.36
CA LEU A 90 10.17 8.85 -5.99
C LEU A 90 10.12 9.09 -4.47
N ASP A 91 9.98 10.35 -4.07
CA ASP A 91 9.73 10.71 -2.67
C ASP A 91 8.28 10.36 -2.29
N LEU A 92 8.14 9.26 -1.57
CA LEU A 92 6.86 8.80 -1.06
C LEU A 92 6.60 9.37 0.33
N PRO A 93 5.34 9.72 0.64
CA PRO A 93 4.99 10.27 1.94
C PRO A 93 5.29 9.26 3.06
N SER A 94 5.76 9.78 4.19
CA SER A 94 6.00 9.01 5.40
C SER A 94 4.69 8.34 5.86
N GLY A 95 4.71 7.01 5.97
CA GLY A 95 3.54 6.21 6.39
C GLY A 95 3.01 5.21 5.36
N VAL A 96 3.61 5.14 4.17
CA VAL A 96 3.35 4.09 3.18
C VAL A 96 4.52 3.12 3.15
N ASP A 97 4.25 1.84 3.42
CA ASP A 97 5.19 0.73 3.28
C ASP A 97 5.12 0.17 1.85
N ILE A 98 6.29 -0.06 1.25
CA ILE A 98 6.44 -0.44 -0.16
C ILE A 98 7.28 -1.71 -0.25
N GLU A 99 6.70 -2.73 -0.86
CA GLU A 99 7.35 -4.00 -1.11
C GLU A 99 7.40 -4.24 -2.62
N ILE A 100 8.60 -4.21 -3.21
CA ILE A 100 8.83 -4.45 -4.64
C ILE A 100 9.21 -5.92 -4.82
N LYS A 101 8.47 -6.63 -5.67
CA LYS A 101 8.81 -7.99 -6.15
C LYS A 101 9.08 -7.94 -7.65
N LEU A 102 10.20 -8.54 -8.05
CA LEU A 102 10.60 -8.69 -9.46
C LEU A 102 10.05 -10.00 -10.06
#